data_AF-A0A6S7IX92-F1
#
_entry.id   AF-A0A6S7IX92-F1
#
_cell.length_a   1.000
_cell.length_b   1.000
_cell.length_c   1.000
_cell.angle_alpha   90.00
_cell.angle_beta   90.00
_cell.angle_gamma   90.00
#
_symmetry.space_group_name_H-M   'P 1'
#
loop_
_entity.id
_entity.type
_entity.pdbx_description
1 polymer ?
#
loop_
_entity_poly.entity_id
_entity_poly.type
_entity_poly.pdbx_seq_one_letter_code
_entity_poly.pdbx_strand_id
1 'polypeptide(L)'
;MIFTYKVPIFTFYQVSQAGASGKSGPAGPQGPKGIQGESGKVGVTYTRWGKKTCPNTGATLVYEGYVGGSYYNHRGGGSIYVCLTRDPIYAKYQSGYQDDRSRIFGAEYQTYSTGIYPSSLHDHHVPCAVCHVTKRASQMMVPGRNVCPAGWTREYKGYLMAEKHDHHRTMYTCVDENPDYTRGTHVNRDGALFYFVEGDCGSLP
;
A
#
# COMPACT_ATOMS: atom_id res chain seq x y z
N MET A 1 -5.93 31.23 2.82
CA MET A 1 -5.54 29.88 3.26
C MET A 1 -4.23 29.54 2.58
N ILE A 2 -3.15 29.38 3.33
CA ILE A 2 -1.87 28.92 2.78
C ILE A 2 -1.98 27.40 2.71
N PHE A 3 -2.35 26.86 1.54
CA PHE A 3 -2.21 25.43 1.26
C PHE A 3 -0.72 25.14 1.17
N THR A 4 -0.10 24.86 2.31
CA THR A 4 1.32 24.48 2.31
C THR A 4 1.37 23.03 1.85
N TYR A 5 1.91 22.78 0.65
CA TYR A 5 2.15 21.49 -0.02
C TYR A 5 2.98 20.46 0.77
N LYS A 6 3.07 20.59 2.09
CA LYS A 6 3.89 19.77 2.98
C LYS A 6 3.02 18.81 3.76
N VAL A 7 2.25 17.96 3.09
CA VAL A 7 1.77 16.74 3.74
C VAL A 7 2.92 15.73 3.68
N PRO A 8 3.59 15.45 4.82
CA PRO A 8 4.90 14.86 4.84
C PRO A 8 4.85 13.37 4.53
N ILE A 9 5.86 12.95 3.80
CA ILE A 9 6.34 11.59 3.57
C ILE A 9 5.89 10.59 4.66
N PHE A 10 5.01 9.67 4.30
CA PHE A 10 4.44 8.57 5.06
C PHE A 10 5.40 7.40 5.02
N THR A 11 5.32 6.49 5.98
CA THR A 11 6.16 5.31 5.96
C THR A 11 5.35 4.08 6.37
N PHE A 12 5.60 2.99 5.66
CA PHE A 12 5.07 1.68 5.98
C PHE A 12 6.09 0.92 6.82
N TYR A 13 5.65 0.29 7.90
CA TYR A 13 6.54 -0.30 8.89
C TYR A 13 6.17 -1.71 9.24
N GLN A 14 7.14 -2.45 9.78
CA GLN A 14 6.95 -3.76 10.36
C GLN A 14 7.71 -3.95 11.68
N VAL A 15 7.14 -4.74 12.59
CA VAL A 15 7.76 -5.10 13.88
C VAL A 15 8.14 -6.58 13.90
N SER A 16 9.31 -6.89 14.47
CA SER A 16 9.75 -8.25 14.73
C SER A 16 9.14 -8.80 16.02
N GLN A 17 8.69 -10.06 16.04
CA GLN A 17 8.44 -10.76 17.30
C GLN A 17 9.77 -11.26 17.86
N ALA A 18 10.16 -10.77 19.03
CA ALA A 18 11.07 -11.49 19.92
C ALA A 18 10.22 -12.16 21.00
N GLY A 19 10.25 -13.49 21.08
CA GLY A 19 9.62 -14.21 22.19
C GLY A 19 10.37 -13.88 23.49
N ALA A 20 9.69 -13.27 24.46
CA ALA A 20 10.28 -13.03 25.77
C ALA A 20 10.35 -14.35 26.54
N SER A 21 11.56 -14.85 26.82
CA SER A 21 11.73 -15.87 27.87
C SER A 21 11.54 -15.20 29.24
N GLY A 22 10.50 -15.61 29.97
CA GLY A 22 10.28 -15.19 31.35
C GLY A 22 11.42 -15.67 32.27
N LYS A 23 11.73 -14.89 33.31
CA LYS A 23 12.69 -15.29 34.35
C LYS A 23 12.04 -16.35 35.26
N SER A 24 12.58 -17.56 35.28
CA SER A 24 12.09 -18.67 36.11
C SER A 24 12.51 -18.53 37.58
N GLY A 25 11.62 -18.87 38.52
CA GLY A 25 11.97 -19.10 39.92
C GLY A 25 12.78 -20.41 40.13
N PRO A 26 13.19 -20.75 41.36
CA PRO A 26 13.94 -21.98 41.62
C PRO A 26 13.12 -23.22 41.24
N ALA A 27 13.72 -24.10 40.43
CA ALA A 27 13.03 -25.20 39.77
C ALA A 27 12.88 -26.44 40.67
N GLY A 28 11.69 -27.06 40.68
CA GLY A 28 11.53 -28.46 41.05
C GLY A 28 12.12 -29.40 39.97
N PRO A 29 12.21 -30.72 40.22
CA PRO A 29 12.75 -31.66 39.23
C PRO A 29 11.97 -31.55 37.91
N GLN A 30 12.70 -31.26 36.83
CA GLN A 30 12.12 -30.98 35.53
C GLN A 30 11.54 -32.28 34.92
N GLY A 31 10.24 -32.28 34.63
CA GLY A 31 9.61 -33.33 33.82
C GLY A 31 10.21 -33.36 32.40
N PRO A 32 10.03 -34.45 31.63
CA PRO A 32 10.61 -34.57 30.30
C PRO A 32 10.21 -33.39 29.42
N LYS A 33 11.20 -32.84 28.69
CA LYS A 33 11.01 -31.70 27.79
C LYS A 33 9.95 -32.07 26.76
N GLY A 34 8.85 -31.30 26.71
CA GLY A 34 7.85 -31.43 25.65
C GLY A 34 8.47 -31.21 24.27
N ILE A 35 7.94 -31.90 23.25
CA ILE A 35 8.35 -31.67 21.86
C ILE A 35 8.13 -30.21 21.48
N GLN A 36 9.18 -29.56 21.00
CA GLN A 36 9.09 -28.20 20.47
C GLN A 36 8.23 -28.25 19.20
N GLY A 37 7.07 -27.57 19.19
CA GLY A 37 6.27 -27.44 17.98
C GLY A 37 7.08 -26.79 16.86
N GLU A 38 6.84 -27.18 15.61
CA GLU A 38 7.48 -26.53 14.46
C GLU A 38 7.27 -25.02 14.55
N SER A 39 8.36 -24.27 14.51
CA SER A 39 8.32 -22.82 14.40
C SER A 39 7.59 -22.45 13.11
N GLY A 40 6.32 -22.04 13.23
CA GLY A 40 5.54 -21.56 12.11
C GLY A 40 6.30 -20.46 11.37
N LYS A 41 6.24 -20.48 10.03
CA LYS A 41 6.85 -19.44 9.21
C LYS A 41 6.12 -18.11 9.49
N VAL A 42 6.64 -17.31 10.42
CA VAL A 42 6.11 -15.98 10.72
C VAL A 42 6.55 -15.02 9.61
N GLY A 43 5.58 -14.33 9.03
CA GLY A 43 5.81 -13.30 8.03
C GLY A 43 4.56 -12.46 7.80
N VAL A 44 4.75 -11.34 7.15
CA VAL A 44 3.68 -10.39 6.80
C VAL A 44 3.79 -9.99 5.34
N THR A 45 2.65 -9.70 4.74
CA THR A 45 2.54 -9.31 3.33
C THR A 45 1.93 -7.92 3.22
N TYR A 46 2.53 -7.03 2.44
CA TYR A 46 1.99 -5.71 2.12
C TYR A 46 2.01 -5.42 0.63
N THR A 47 1.28 -4.39 0.24
CA THR A 47 1.39 -3.80 -1.08
C THR A 47 2.23 -2.53 -1.00
N ARG A 48 3.24 -2.43 -1.88
CA ARG A 48 3.99 -1.21 -2.16
C ARG A 48 3.36 -0.54 -3.36
N TRP A 49 2.60 0.52 -3.11
CA TRP A 49 1.87 1.24 -4.13
C TRP A 49 2.78 2.17 -4.91
N GLY A 50 2.59 2.21 -6.23
CA GLY A 50 3.42 2.99 -7.14
C GLY A 50 4.79 2.38 -7.42
N LYS A 51 5.06 1.12 -7.09
CA LYS A 51 6.33 0.45 -7.44
C LYS A 51 6.09 -0.90 -8.06
N LYS A 52 7.06 -1.34 -8.87
CA LYS A 52 7.08 -2.66 -9.50
C LYS A 52 7.88 -3.69 -8.71
N THR A 53 8.64 -3.24 -7.71
CA THR A 53 9.59 -4.06 -6.94
C THR A 53 9.44 -3.84 -5.44
N CYS A 54 9.83 -4.84 -4.66
CA CYS A 54 9.91 -4.74 -3.21
C CYS A 54 11.19 -4.01 -2.76
N PRO A 55 11.18 -3.38 -1.57
CA PRO A 55 12.36 -2.72 -1.03
C PRO A 55 13.41 -3.75 -0.58
N ASN A 56 14.68 -3.34 -0.61
CA ASN A 56 15.81 -4.19 -0.19
C ASN A 56 15.96 -4.24 1.34
N THR A 57 14.87 -4.50 2.06
CA THR A 57 14.76 -4.55 3.54
C THR A 57 14.66 -5.98 4.08
N GLY A 58 14.79 -6.97 3.20
CA GLY A 58 14.44 -8.37 3.47
C GLY A 58 13.05 -8.78 2.95
N ALA A 59 12.41 -7.90 2.18
CA ALA A 59 11.17 -8.20 1.46
C ALA A 59 11.45 -8.92 0.14
N THR A 60 10.67 -9.96 -0.15
CA THR A 60 10.66 -10.68 -1.42
C THR A 60 9.38 -10.38 -2.19
N LEU A 61 9.50 -10.19 -3.51
CA LEU A 61 8.35 -10.00 -4.39
C LEU A 61 7.50 -11.27 -4.44
N VAL A 62 6.21 -11.13 -4.16
CA VAL A 62 5.20 -12.17 -4.39
C VAL A 62 4.69 -12.05 -5.82
N TYR A 63 4.23 -10.86 -6.20
CA TYR A 63 3.88 -10.53 -7.60
C TYR A 63 3.90 -9.01 -7.85
N GLU A 64 4.07 -8.66 -9.13
CA GLU A 64 3.87 -7.31 -9.65
C GLU A 64 2.48 -7.20 -10.28
N GLY A 65 1.86 -6.03 -10.18
CA GLY A 65 0.53 -5.79 -10.68
C GLY A 65 0.26 -4.36 -11.14
N TYR A 66 -1.01 -4.13 -11.48
CA TYR A 66 -1.60 -2.82 -11.72
C TYR A 66 -2.56 -2.49 -10.60
N VAL A 67 -2.58 -1.23 -10.18
CA VAL A 67 -3.56 -0.79 -9.20
C VAL A 67 -4.92 -0.73 -9.88
N GLY A 68 -5.92 -1.29 -9.21
CA GLY A 68 -7.32 -1.22 -9.61
C GLY A 68 -8.18 -0.60 -8.51
N GLY A 69 -9.28 0.02 -8.91
CA GLY A 69 -10.28 0.58 -8.01
C GLY A 69 -11.58 0.88 -8.73
N SER A 70 -12.46 1.66 -8.11
CA SER A 70 -13.70 2.11 -8.75
C SER A 70 -13.46 3.34 -9.62
N TYR A 71 -14.30 3.49 -10.65
CA TYR A 71 -14.32 4.67 -11.52
C TYR A 71 -14.66 5.91 -10.69
N TYR A 72 -13.98 7.03 -10.94
CA TYR A 72 -14.05 8.22 -10.08
C TYR A 72 -15.48 8.73 -9.79
N ASN A 73 -16.38 8.62 -10.77
CA ASN A 73 -17.77 9.11 -10.65
C ASN A 73 -18.82 8.02 -10.40
N HIS A 74 -18.40 6.75 -10.24
CA HIS A 74 -19.33 5.69 -9.90
C HIS A 74 -19.68 5.74 -8.41
N ARG A 75 -20.99 5.77 -8.12
CA ARG A 75 -21.51 5.75 -6.74
C ARG A 75 -21.35 4.42 -6.02
N GLY A 76 -21.26 3.33 -6.78
CA GLY A 76 -21.09 1.97 -6.29
C GLY A 76 -19.74 1.39 -6.67
N GLY A 77 -19.40 0.23 -6.11
CA GLY A 77 -18.12 -0.43 -6.34
C GLY A 77 -17.35 -0.69 -5.05
N GLY A 78 -16.05 -0.90 -5.16
CA GLY A 78 -15.16 -1.08 -4.01
C GLY A 78 -14.61 0.27 -3.53
N SER A 79 -14.58 0.49 -2.22
CA SER A 79 -14.01 1.71 -1.61
C SER A 79 -12.50 1.66 -1.39
N ILE A 80 -11.84 0.58 -1.85
CA ILE A 80 -10.41 0.34 -1.67
C ILE A 80 -9.71 0.20 -3.02
N TYR A 81 -8.41 0.49 -3.01
CA TYR A 81 -7.53 0.09 -4.10
C TYR A 81 -7.09 -1.37 -3.90
N VAL A 82 -6.94 -2.10 -5.00
CA VAL A 82 -6.44 -3.47 -5.02
C VAL A 82 -5.26 -3.58 -5.99
N CYS A 83 -4.33 -4.51 -5.71
CA CYS A 83 -3.24 -4.82 -6.63
C CYS A 83 -3.64 -5.99 -7.51
N LEU A 84 -3.93 -5.73 -8.79
CA LEU A 84 -4.30 -6.76 -9.76
C LEU A 84 -3.04 -7.37 -10.37
N THR A 85 -2.90 -8.70 -10.31
CA THR A 85 -1.80 -9.40 -10.98
C THR A 85 -1.73 -9.09 -12.48
N ARG A 86 -0.52 -9.08 -13.04
CA ARG A 86 -0.31 -8.99 -14.49
C ARG A 86 -0.69 -10.25 -15.25
N ASP A 87 -0.81 -11.37 -14.56
CA ASP A 87 -1.12 -12.68 -15.14
C ASP A 87 -2.45 -13.20 -14.57
N PRO A 88 -3.60 -12.65 -15.00
CA PRO A 88 -4.90 -13.03 -14.49
C PRO A 88 -5.35 -14.38 -15.06
N ILE A 89 -5.83 -15.26 -14.18
CA ILE A 89 -6.51 -16.49 -14.56
C ILE A 89 -8.02 -16.27 -14.42
N TYR A 90 -8.73 -16.32 -15.54
CA TYR A 90 -10.19 -16.23 -15.56
C TYR A 90 -10.80 -17.62 -15.44
N ALA A 91 -11.75 -17.77 -14.53
CA ALA A 91 -12.58 -18.97 -14.44
C ALA A 91 -13.73 -18.88 -15.48
N LYS A 92 -14.98 -18.88 -15.02
CA LYS A 92 -16.14 -18.65 -15.88
C LYS A 92 -16.39 -17.15 -15.99
N TYR A 93 -16.54 -16.64 -17.21
CA TYR A 93 -16.81 -15.23 -17.46
C TYR A 93 -17.83 -15.06 -18.59
N GLN A 94 -18.50 -13.91 -18.56
CA GLN A 94 -19.30 -13.42 -19.67
C GLN A 94 -18.60 -12.18 -20.23
N SER A 95 -18.42 -12.13 -21.54
CA SER A 95 -17.79 -11.00 -22.21
C SER A 95 -18.72 -9.78 -22.26
N GLY A 96 -18.12 -8.59 -22.26
CA GLY A 96 -18.83 -7.32 -22.42
C GLY A 96 -19.33 -6.71 -21.11
N TYR A 97 -19.80 -5.47 -21.20
CA TYR A 97 -20.36 -4.75 -20.05
C TYR A 97 -21.74 -5.28 -19.69
N GLN A 98 -21.94 -5.51 -18.40
CA GLN A 98 -23.22 -5.80 -17.79
C GLN A 98 -23.59 -4.61 -16.88
N ASP A 99 -24.85 -4.18 -16.90
CA ASP A 99 -25.28 -2.95 -16.21
C ASP A 99 -25.51 -3.12 -14.71
N ASP A 100 -25.72 -4.36 -14.26
CA ASP A 100 -26.02 -4.73 -12.88
C ASP A 100 -24.78 -5.14 -12.06
N ARG A 101 -23.57 -4.90 -12.57
CA ARG A 101 -22.31 -5.37 -11.96
C ARG A 101 -21.43 -4.24 -11.45
N SER A 102 -20.75 -4.53 -10.34
CA SER A 102 -19.60 -3.74 -9.90
C SER A 102 -18.47 -3.84 -10.92
N ARG A 103 -17.68 -2.77 -11.05
CA ARG A 103 -16.63 -2.64 -12.05
C ARG A 103 -15.33 -2.23 -11.38
N ILE A 104 -14.23 -2.78 -11.88
CA ILE A 104 -12.88 -2.42 -11.49
C ILE A 104 -12.16 -1.77 -12.68
N PHE A 105 -11.52 -0.65 -12.42
CA PHE A 105 -10.80 0.16 -13.40
C PHE A 105 -9.35 0.26 -12.98
N GLY A 106 -8.44 0.35 -13.96
CA GLY A 106 -7.04 0.67 -13.68
C GLY A 106 -6.92 2.04 -13.03
N ALA A 107 -5.89 2.22 -12.21
CA ALA A 107 -5.66 3.48 -11.53
C ALA A 107 -4.64 4.37 -12.24
N GLU A 108 -4.86 5.68 -12.15
CA GLU A 108 -4.03 6.72 -12.78
C GLU A 108 -3.54 7.73 -11.76
N TYR A 109 -2.32 8.22 -11.94
CA TYR A 109 -1.82 9.34 -11.17
C TYR A 109 -2.46 10.64 -11.65
N GLN A 110 -3.05 11.37 -10.71
CA GLN A 110 -3.59 12.72 -10.93
C GLN A 110 -2.76 13.72 -10.13
N THR A 111 -1.47 13.76 -10.48
CA THR A 111 -0.44 14.46 -9.69
C THR A 111 -0.22 15.91 -10.13
N TYR A 112 -0.61 16.25 -11.37
CA TYR A 112 -0.30 17.50 -12.08
C TYR A 112 1.18 17.93 -11.89
N SER A 113 1.63 19.03 -12.52
CA SER A 113 3.03 19.47 -12.35
C SER A 113 3.21 20.21 -11.02
N THR A 114 3.23 19.43 -9.92
CA THR A 114 3.41 19.92 -8.54
C THR A 114 4.88 19.96 -8.11
N GLY A 115 5.79 19.33 -8.88
CA GLY A 115 7.20 19.19 -8.52
C GLY A 115 7.48 18.25 -7.34
N ILE A 116 6.46 17.54 -6.83
CA ILE A 116 6.59 16.59 -5.71
C ILE A 116 7.31 15.31 -6.14
N TYR A 117 6.93 14.78 -7.31
CA TYR A 117 7.60 13.64 -7.93
C TYR A 117 8.65 14.10 -8.94
N PRO A 118 9.75 13.33 -9.13
CA PRO A 118 10.85 13.72 -10.01
C PRO A 118 10.48 13.71 -11.50
N SER A 119 9.39 13.02 -11.87
CA SER A 119 8.91 12.88 -13.24
C SER A 119 7.43 13.26 -13.33
N SER A 120 7.00 13.73 -14.51
CA SER A 120 5.57 13.92 -14.78
C SER A 120 4.89 12.56 -14.85
N LEU A 121 4.00 12.29 -13.90
CA LEU A 121 3.27 11.02 -13.81
C LEU A 121 1.80 11.17 -14.19
N HIS A 122 1.31 12.39 -14.41
CA HIS A 122 -0.10 12.63 -14.72
C HIS A 122 -0.58 11.72 -15.86
N ASP A 123 -1.76 11.11 -15.68
CA ASP A 123 -2.40 10.14 -16.57
C ASP A 123 -1.61 8.84 -16.80
N HIS A 124 -0.49 8.64 -16.11
CA HIS A 124 0.19 7.37 -16.11
C HIS A 124 -0.48 6.37 -15.17
N HIS A 125 -0.58 5.13 -15.64
CA HIS A 125 -1.12 4.05 -14.81
C HIS A 125 -0.18 3.71 -13.64
N VAL A 126 -0.79 3.48 -12.48
CA VAL A 126 -0.12 3.19 -11.20
C VAL A 126 0.21 1.68 -11.10
N PRO A 127 1.49 1.28 -11.02
CA PRO A 127 1.87 -0.09 -10.73
C PRO A 127 1.81 -0.38 -9.22
N CYS A 128 1.83 -1.66 -8.86
CA CYS A 128 1.96 -2.11 -7.48
C CYS A 128 2.82 -3.37 -7.39
N ALA A 129 3.44 -3.57 -6.22
CA ALA A 129 4.19 -4.76 -5.89
C ALA A 129 3.67 -5.33 -4.56
N VAL A 130 3.28 -6.60 -4.56
CA VAL A 130 2.95 -7.32 -3.33
C VAL A 130 4.21 -7.98 -2.80
N CYS A 131 4.56 -7.63 -1.56
CA CYS A 131 5.81 -7.96 -0.92
C CYS A 131 5.59 -8.80 0.32
N HIS A 132 6.40 -9.83 0.51
CA HIS A 132 6.39 -10.67 1.70
C HIS A 132 7.70 -10.51 2.46
N VAL A 133 7.61 -10.34 3.77
CA VAL A 133 8.78 -10.24 4.65
C VAL A 133 8.70 -11.33 5.71
N THR A 134 9.75 -12.14 5.79
CA THR A 134 9.88 -13.17 6.82
C THR A 134 10.37 -12.56 8.14
N LYS A 135 10.04 -13.21 9.27
CA LYS A 135 10.45 -12.77 10.62
C LYS A 135 9.91 -11.39 11.04
N ARG A 136 8.82 -10.95 10.42
CA ARG A 136 8.04 -9.77 10.79
C ARG A 136 6.63 -10.24 11.13
N ALA A 137 6.08 -9.71 12.22
CA ALA A 137 4.84 -10.21 12.80
C ALA A 137 3.65 -9.28 12.57
N SER A 138 3.90 -7.99 12.30
CA SER A 138 2.85 -7.02 12.03
C SER A 138 3.37 -5.93 11.11
N GLN A 139 2.44 -5.22 10.49
CA GLN A 139 2.70 -4.09 9.63
C GLN A 139 1.70 -2.96 9.83
N MET A 140 2.12 -1.72 9.57
CA MET A 140 1.24 -0.55 9.61
C MET A 140 1.75 0.59 8.73
N MET A 141 0.83 1.44 8.27
CA MET A 141 1.14 2.77 7.74
C MET A 141 1.04 3.77 8.89
N VAL A 142 2.05 4.61 9.12
CA VAL A 142 1.92 5.75 10.06
C VAL A 142 1.85 7.06 9.28
N PRO A 143 0.68 7.72 9.28
CA PRO A 143 0.54 9.01 8.63
C PRO A 143 1.20 10.18 9.36
N GLY A 144 1.70 11.16 8.61
CA GLY A 144 2.25 12.40 9.14
C GLY A 144 3.74 12.36 9.56
N ARG A 145 4.46 11.26 9.31
CA ARG A 145 5.89 11.12 9.65
C ARG A 145 6.65 10.18 8.72
N ASN A 146 7.94 10.47 8.53
CA ASN A 146 8.85 9.70 7.67
C ASN A 146 9.92 8.88 8.41
N VAL A 147 9.89 8.91 9.75
CA VAL A 147 10.81 8.19 10.66
C VAL A 147 10.03 7.12 11.41
N CYS A 148 10.57 5.92 11.62
CA CYS A 148 9.90 4.86 12.38
C CYS A 148 9.77 5.17 13.87
N PRO A 149 8.69 4.72 14.54
CA PRO A 149 8.73 4.54 15.98
C PRO A 149 9.89 3.60 16.37
N ALA A 150 10.39 3.72 17.60
CA ALA A 150 11.43 2.82 18.09
C ALA A 150 10.97 1.34 18.00
N GLY A 151 11.86 0.45 17.56
CA GLY A 151 11.57 -0.98 17.37
C GLY A 151 10.86 -1.34 16.06
N TRP A 152 10.51 -0.36 15.21
CA TRP A 152 9.90 -0.60 13.90
C TRP A 152 10.90 -0.42 12.77
N THR A 153 10.84 -1.32 11.78
CA THR A 153 11.62 -1.21 10.54
C THR A 153 10.80 -0.52 9.47
N ARG A 154 11.39 0.43 8.75
CA ARG A 154 10.77 1.04 7.57
C ARG A 154 10.90 0.11 6.38
N GLU A 155 9.78 -0.20 5.75
CA GLU A 155 9.72 -0.89 4.48
C GLU A 155 9.87 0.09 3.31
N TYR A 156 9.02 1.10 3.24
CA TYR A 156 9.13 2.18 2.26
C TYR A 156 8.47 3.46 2.77
N LYS A 157 8.77 4.58 2.11
CA LYS A 157 8.17 5.88 2.39
C LYS A 157 7.63 6.53 1.13
N GLY A 158 6.68 7.45 1.29
CA GLY A 158 5.89 7.93 0.17
C GLY A 158 4.91 9.03 0.50
N TYR A 159 4.05 9.43 -0.42
CA TYR A 159 3.02 10.45 -0.19
C TYR A 159 1.67 9.79 0.02
N LEU A 160 0.84 10.40 0.87
CA LEU A 160 -0.54 9.95 1.00
C LEU A 160 -1.31 10.45 -0.21
N MET A 161 -2.01 9.51 -0.81
CA MET A 161 -2.82 9.75 -1.98
C MET A 161 -4.17 9.07 -1.80
N ALA A 162 -5.19 9.69 -2.36
CA ALA A 162 -6.56 9.23 -2.33
C ALA A 162 -7.31 9.82 -3.53
N GLU A 163 -8.62 9.62 -3.56
CA GLU A 163 -9.47 10.26 -4.55
C GLU A 163 -9.67 11.75 -4.27
N LYS A 164 -10.05 12.52 -5.31
CA LYS A 164 -10.28 13.97 -5.21
C LYS A 164 -11.43 14.28 -4.25
N HIS A 165 -11.35 15.41 -3.54
CA HIS A 165 -12.31 15.77 -2.49
C HIS A 165 -13.76 15.95 -2.97
N ASP A 166 -13.99 16.25 -4.26
CA ASP A 166 -15.31 16.41 -4.88
C ASP A 166 -15.78 15.15 -5.65
N HIS A 167 -15.02 14.05 -5.56
CA HIS A 167 -15.34 12.75 -6.13
C HIS A 167 -15.81 11.75 -5.05
N HIS A 168 -16.02 10.48 -5.40
CA HIS A 168 -16.38 9.44 -4.44
C HIS A 168 -15.20 8.99 -3.58
N ARG A 169 -15.38 8.95 -2.26
CA ARG A 169 -14.31 8.62 -1.31
C ARG A 169 -13.68 7.24 -1.58
N THR A 170 -12.36 7.19 -1.47
CA THR A 170 -11.55 5.96 -1.44
C THR A 170 -10.73 5.91 -0.14
N MET A 171 -9.86 4.91 -0.02
CA MET A 171 -8.95 4.76 1.13
C MET A 171 -7.67 5.58 0.94
N TYR A 172 -7.24 6.27 2.00
CA TYR A 172 -5.93 6.91 2.06
C TYR A 172 -4.79 5.89 1.94
N THR A 173 -3.93 6.08 0.93
CA THR A 173 -2.90 5.11 0.55
C THR A 173 -1.53 5.77 0.44
N CYS A 174 -0.50 5.15 1.03
CA CYS A 174 0.88 5.59 0.89
C CYS A 174 1.45 5.11 -0.45
N VAL A 175 1.66 6.03 -1.39
CA VAL A 175 2.32 5.78 -2.68
C VAL A 175 3.79 6.13 -2.56
N ASP A 176 4.68 5.24 -3.02
CA ASP A 176 6.13 5.40 -2.86
C ASP A 176 6.66 6.77 -3.32
N GLU A 177 7.67 7.29 -2.62
CA GLU A 177 8.24 8.62 -2.89
C GLU A 177 8.92 8.72 -4.27
N ASN A 178 9.38 7.59 -4.80
CA ASN A 178 10.01 7.47 -6.11
C ASN A 178 9.21 6.48 -6.97
N PRO A 179 7.97 6.85 -7.33
CA PRO A 179 7.04 5.93 -7.96
C PRO A 179 7.49 5.57 -9.37
N ASP A 180 7.26 4.32 -9.72
CA ASP A 180 7.26 3.83 -11.09
C ASP A 180 5.92 4.13 -11.75
N TYR A 181 5.92 4.01 -13.07
CA TYR A 181 4.73 4.10 -13.90
C TYR A 181 4.73 3.03 -15.00
N THR A 182 3.57 2.78 -15.59
CA THR A 182 3.48 1.89 -16.76
C THR A 182 3.84 2.66 -18.03
N ARG A 183 4.84 2.17 -18.78
CA ARG A 183 5.27 2.83 -20.01
C ARG A 183 4.16 2.79 -21.05
N GLY A 184 4.00 3.88 -21.80
CA GLY A 184 3.00 3.99 -22.87
C GLY A 184 1.59 4.32 -22.39
N THR A 185 1.31 4.36 -21.09
CA THR A 185 -0.01 4.76 -20.56
C THR A 185 0.08 6.22 -20.14
N HIS A 186 -0.45 7.15 -20.92
CA HIS A 186 -0.44 8.60 -20.63
C HIS A 186 -1.73 9.26 -21.16
N VAL A 187 -2.73 8.43 -21.42
CA VAL A 187 -4.03 8.82 -21.94
C VAL A 187 -4.97 8.74 -20.77
N ASN A 188 -5.64 9.84 -20.46
CA ASN A 188 -6.65 9.86 -19.42
C ASN A 188 -7.76 8.82 -19.71
N ARG A 189 -7.93 7.84 -18.82
CA ARG A 189 -9.03 6.85 -18.83
C ARG A 189 -10.04 7.09 -17.71
N ASP A 190 -9.79 8.07 -16.85
CA ASP A 190 -10.61 8.45 -15.71
C ASP A 190 -10.98 7.25 -14.83
N GLY A 191 -10.06 6.30 -14.65
CA GLY A 191 -10.34 5.06 -13.92
C GLY A 191 -10.49 5.28 -12.41
N ALA A 192 -9.74 4.51 -11.63
CA ALA A 192 -9.47 4.89 -10.24
C ALA A 192 -8.39 5.98 -10.24
N LEU A 193 -8.46 6.99 -9.36
CA LEU A 193 -7.49 8.08 -9.43
C LEU A 193 -6.70 8.20 -8.12
N PHE A 194 -5.48 8.71 -8.26
CA PHE A 194 -4.57 9.00 -7.17
C PHE A 194 -4.22 10.49 -7.21
N TYR A 195 -4.88 11.27 -6.36
CA TYR A 195 -4.56 12.66 -6.07
C TYR A 195 -3.71 12.73 -4.81
N PHE A 196 -2.85 13.76 -4.73
CA PHE A 196 -2.19 14.07 -3.45
C PHE A 196 -3.22 14.45 -2.40
N VAL A 197 -3.00 13.99 -1.17
CA VAL A 197 -3.80 14.41 -0.03
C VAL A 197 -3.23 15.71 0.51
N GLU A 198 -4.11 16.69 0.73
CA GLU A 198 -3.81 17.94 1.40
C GLU A 198 -4.28 17.88 2.85
N GLY A 199 -3.46 18.44 3.75
CA GLY A 199 -3.80 18.60 5.15
C GLY A 199 -4.45 19.96 5.35
N ASP A 200 -5.66 19.96 5.90
CA ASP A 200 -6.39 21.20 6.17
C ASP A 200 -5.87 21.89 7.45
N CYS A 201 -5.21 23.03 7.25
CA CYS A 201 -4.60 23.81 8.32
C CYS A 201 -5.69 24.51 9.15
N GLY A 202 -5.77 24.21 10.45
CA GLY A 202 -6.78 24.74 11.38
C GLY A 202 -7.78 23.69 11.86
N SER A 203 -8.08 22.70 11.03
CA SER A 203 -8.82 21.49 11.41
C SER A 203 -7.90 20.45 12.07
N LEU A 204 -6.63 20.45 11.68
CA LEU A 204 -5.55 19.68 12.29
C LEU A 204 -4.73 20.60 13.22
N PRO A 205 -4.32 20.11 14.42
CA PRO A 205 -3.58 20.89 15.42
C PRO A 205 -2.17 21.27 14.97
#